data_AF-A0A1Y2U2R1-F1
#
_entry.id   AF-A0A1Y2U2R1-F1
#
_cell.length_a   1.000
_cell.length_b   1.000
_cell.length_c   1.000
_cell.angle_alpha   90.00
_cell.angle_beta   90.00
_cell.angle_gamma   90.00
#
_symmetry.space_group_name_H-M   'P 1'
#
loop_
_entity.id
_entity.type
_entity.pdbx_description
1 polymer ?
#
loop_
_entity_poly.entity_id
_entity_poly.type
_entity_poly.pdbx_seq_one_letter_code
_entity_poly.pdbx_strand_id
1 'polypeptide(L)'
;MLPDPSISVLGPDPTHRKCILNGNAFQQDVIQSFNGWQYAAFYSALSEDASKEPLYIHLSRRKLPEGKWETLVFDDYPQTTDDGHNTVQLGVCPGDGTIHLSYDHHCDVLRYRHSQPGVAQNPKSFAWSASLFTPHLSRLPGLGAEHDELFSYITYPRFVQLGTNLLFSFRTGKAGLGDDHVAVYSAQTQNGGAGAYKYEVLGTNLQGVDNNPYIHGLDYRNGRLHATWVYRGFVHYEGWDDPLDTKHKQQRGPNSAENNHNICYAYSDDGGRTWKNGAGELIADLAKGESVRPDSGGIVAFDIPKGSGLSNQEAQAVDGEGGVHVLNRDAVDGEQKWKHYYRSPDGTWTQHALPHVQSVKGGKRGRLAVSKDDDLYLILPDHNAPTLTILKASKKTKYSEYELVWRRDGFPPTEPLVDTTRLEHDNVLSVFTRASNDADLDSTARVDVVVLDFKL
;
A
#
# COMPACT_ATOMS: atom_id res chain seq x y z
N MET A 1 6.63 -22.93 -14.15
CA MET A 1 7.66 -21.90 -13.88
C MET A 1 7.41 -20.71 -14.79
N LEU A 2 7.47 -19.50 -14.26
CA LEU A 2 7.45 -18.27 -15.04
C LEU A 2 8.79 -18.10 -15.78
N PRO A 3 8.81 -17.49 -16.98
CA PRO A 3 10.05 -17.04 -17.59
C PRO A 3 10.73 -15.98 -16.70
N ASP A 4 12.04 -15.79 -16.88
CA ASP A 4 12.73 -14.70 -16.20
C ASP A 4 12.15 -13.34 -16.65
N PRO A 5 11.97 -12.38 -15.72
CA PRO A 5 11.33 -11.12 -16.02
C PRO A 5 12.27 -10.19 -16.80
N SER A 6 11.72 -9.24 -17.54
CA SER A 6 12.53 -8.07 -17.92
C SER A 6 12.70 -7.17 -16.70
N ILE A 7 13.93 -6.72 -16.46
CA ILE A 7 14.28 -5.88 -15.31
C ILE A 7 14.53 -4.45 -15.81
N SER A 8 13.81 -3.48 -15.26
CA SER A 8 14.07 -2.05 -15.47
C SER A 8 14.61 -1.43 -14.20
N VAL A 9 15.76 -0.75 -14.29
CA VAL A 9 16.32 0.06 -13.19
C VAL A 9 15.67 1.44 -13.21
N LEU A 10 15.10 1.87 -12.08
CA LEU A 10 14.55 3.21 -11.91
C LEU A 10 15.61 4.20 -11.41
N GLY A 11 16.44 3.76 -10.46
CA GLY A 11 17.52 4.56 -9.86
C GLY A 11 18.12 3.87 -8.64
N PRO A 12 19.20 4.45 -8.07
CA PRO A 12 19.88 3.88 -6.91
C PRO A 12 19.00 3.96 -5.66
N ASP A 13 19.02 2.89 -4.87
CA ASP A 13 18.40 2.86 -3.54
C ASP A 13 19.36 3.45 -2.48
N PRO A 14 18.87 4.24 -1.50
CA PRO A 14 19.69 4.89 -0.49
C PRO A 14 20.17 3.92 0.62
N THR A 15 21.06 3.00 0.27
CA THR A 15 21.56 1.93 1.16
C THR A 15 22.42 2.41 2.33
N HIS A 16 22.81 3.68 2.37
CA HIS A 16 23.54 4.26 3.50
C HIS A 16 22.65 4.49 4.73
N ARG A 17 21.32 4.45 4.58
CA ARG A 17 20.36 4.58 5.68
C ARG A 17 20.10 3.26 6.39
N LYS A 18 19.66 3.34 7.65
CA LYS A 18 19.26 2.15 8.42
C LYS A 18 17.87 1.67 8.01
N CYS A 19 16.95 2.59 7.74
CA CYS A 19 15.60 2.27 7.32
C CYS A 19 15.48 2.22 5.80
N ILE A 20 14.66 1.28 5.31
CA ILE A 20 14.33 1.15 3.89
C ILE A 20 13.11 2.03 3.61
N LEU A 21 13.20 2.92 2.63
CA LEU A 21 12.06 3.76 2.20
C LEU A 21 11.39 3.26 0.91
N ASN A 22 12.08 2.44 0.11
CA ASN A 22 11.57 1.89 -1.14
C ASN A 22 11.26 0.41 -0.99
N GLY A 23 9.99 0.02 -1.17
CA GLY A 23 9.55 -1.36 -1.01
C GLY A 23 9.15 -1.68 0.44
N ASN A 24 8.13 -0.99 0.93
CA ASN A 24 7.39 -1.32 2.14
C ASN A 24 5.93 -1.63 1.79
N ALA A 25 5.34 -2.67 2.37
CA ALA A 25 3.99 -3.17 2.04
C ALA A 25 2.88 -2.13 2.26
N PHE A 26 3.11 -1.15 3.14
CA PHE A 26 2.21 -0.02 3.39
C PHE A 26 2.41 1.17 2.44
N GLN A 27 3.28 1.06 1.42
CA GLN A 27 3.29 1.96 0.27
C GLN A 27 2.19 1.56 -0.71
N GLN A 28 0.95 1.95 -0.39
CA GLN A 28 -0.25 1.53 -1.12
C GLN A 28 -0.85 2.71 -1.92
N ASP A 29 -0.53 2.90 -3.20
CA ASP A 29 0.47 2.16 -4.00
C ASP A 29 1.70 3.02 -4.30
N VAL A 30 2.72 2.44 -4.91
CA VAL A 30 3.93 3.16 -5.37
C VAL A 30 4.20 2.98 -6.87
N ILE A 31 3.53 2.01 -7.49
CA ILE A 31 3.60 1.70 -8.91
C ILE A 31 2.16 1.50 -9.42
N GLN A 32 1.82 2.14 -10.53
CA GLN A 32 0.47 2.10 -11.06
C GLN A 32 0.46 2.34 -12.56
N SER A 33 -0.29 1.51 -13.30
CA SER A 33 -0.55 1.73 -14.71
C SER A 33 -1.86 2.47 -14.95
N PHE A 34 -1.84 3.38 -15.92
CA PHE A 34 -3.03 4.11 -16.36
C PHE A 34 -2.90 4.50 -17.83
N ASN A 35 -3.93 4.20 -18.61
CA ASN A 35 -4.07 4.61 -20.02
C ASN A 35 -2.84 4.29 -20.92
N GLY A 36 -2.27 3.09 -20.79
CA GLY A 36 -1.12 2.64 -21.58
C GLY A 36 0.23 3.22 -21.13
N TRP A 37 0.28 3.83 -19.95
CA TRP A 37 1.50 4.29 -19.29
C TRP A 37 1.61 3.66 -17.91
N GLN A 38 2.83 3.54 -17.41
CA GLN A 38 3.11 3.10 -16.05
C GLN A 38 3.88 4.17 -15.31
N TYR A 39 3.54 4.36 -14.05
CA TYR A 39 4.12 5.36 -13.16
C TYR A 39 4.70 4.66 -11.92
N ALA A 40 5.83 5.15 -11.42
CA ALA A 40 6.44 4.65 -10.20
C ALA A 40 7.09 5.79 -9.41
N ALA A 41 6.92 5.80 -8.08
CA ALA A 41 7.58 6.76 -7.19
C ALA A 41 8.65 6.06 -6.33
N PHE A 42 9.73 6.74 -6.01
CA PHE A 42 10.76 6.23 -5.10
C PHE A 42 11.59 7.37 -4.51
N TYR A 43 12.31 7.09 -3.42
CA TYR A 43 13.31 8.00 -2.88
C TYR A 43 14.70 7.66 -3.40
N SER A 44 15.45 8.69 -3.78
CA SER A 44 16.87 8.58 -4.12
C SER A 44 17.59 9.91 -3.87
N ALA A 45 18.91 9.92 -3.99
CA ALA A 45 19.68 11.16 -4.02
C ALA A 45 19.27 12.02 -5.23
N LEU A 46 19.61 13.32 -5.22
CA LEU A 46 19.23 14.24 -6.28
C LEU A 46 19.72 13.79 -7.67
N SER A 47 20.93 13.21 -7.72
CA SER A 47 21.53 12.58 -8.88
C SER A 47 22.65 11.62 -8.42
N GLU A 48 23.19 10.78 -9.31
CA GLU A 48 24.26 9.84 -8.96
C GLU A 48 25.54 10.55 -8.46
N ASP A 49 25.86 11.73 -8.99
CA ASP A 49 27.04 12.53 -8.61
C ASP A 49 26.79 13.47 -7.42
N ALA A 50 25.56 13.54 -6.92
CA ALA A 50 25.21 14.43 -5.81
C ALA A 50 25.59 13.82 -4.45
N SER A 51 25.51 14.65 -3.40
CA SER A 51 25.51 14.15 -2.02
C SER A 51 24.42 13.08 -1.84
N LYS A 52 24.75 12.02 -1.10
CA LYS A 52 23.81 10.93 -0.75
C LYS A 52 22.62 11.39 0.11
N GLU A 53 22.73 12.58 0.71
CA GLU A 53 21.69 13.23 1.51
C GLU A 53 21.54 14.71 1.11
N PRO A 54 20.34 15.30 1.24
CA PRO A 54 19.07 14.64 1.59
C PRO A 54 18.56 13.76 0.43
N LEU A 55 17.52 12.96 0.72
CA LEU A 55 16.80 12.21 -0.33
C LEU A 55 15.65 13.03 -0.90
N TYR A 56 15.27 12.71 -2.11
CA TYR A 56 14.20 13.39 -2.85
C TYR A 56 13.25 12.38 -3.49
N ILE A 57 12.03 12.81 -3.75
CA ILE A 57 11.03 12.00 -4.44
C ILE A 57 11.35 12.04 -5.94
N HIS A 58 11.59 10.86 -6.50
CA HIS A 58 11.67 10.62 -7.93
C HIS A 58 10.32 10.05 -8.39
N LEU A 59 9.73 10.66 -9.42
CA LEU A 59 8.52 10.14 -10.07
C LEU A 59 8.85 9.80 -11.51
N SER A 60 8.84 8.49 -11.79
CA SER A 60 9.12 7.95 -13.12
C SER A 60 7.83 7.61 -13.86
N ARG A 61 7.86 7.75 -15.18
CA ARG A 61 6.84 7.21 -16.08
C ARG A 61 7.47 6.49 -17.27
N ARG A 62 6.77 5.49 -17.82
CA ARG A 62 7.10 4.92 -19.13
C ARG A 62 5.85 4.64 -19.94
N LYS A 63 5.97 4.69 -21.26
CA LYS A 63 4.92 4.20 -22.16
C LYS A 63 4.97 2.67 -22.20
N LEU A 64 3.84 2.00 -22.02
CA LEU A 64 3.78 0.54 -22.13
C LEU A 64 3.70 0.09 -23.61
N PRO A 65 4.16 -1.14 -23.93
CA PRO A 65 4.79 -2.12 -23.03
C PRO A 65 6.31 -1.95 -22.83
N GLU A 66 7.01 -1.24 -23.73
CA GLU A 66 8.48 -1.27 -23.85
C GLU A 66 9.13 0.14 -23.90
N GLY A 67 8.41 1.18 -23.50
CA GLY A 67 8.96 2.53 -23.43
C GLY A 67 10.04 2.67 -22.36
N LYS A 68 10.97 3.61 -22.60
CA LYS A 68 11.98 3.99 -21.61
C LYS A 68 11.33 4.74 -20.44
N TRP A 69 11.92 4.61 -19.26
CA TRP A 69 11.55 5.40 -18.11
C TRP A 69 12.05 6.85 -18.25
N GLU A 70 11.16 7.79 -18.00
CA GLU A 70 11.44 9.23 -17.85
C GLU A 70 11.20 9.59 -16.38
N THR A 71 12.18 10.21 -15.72
CA THR A 71 12.08 10.56 -14.29
C THR A 71 12.12 12.07 -14.11
N LEU A 72 11.19 12.58 -13.32
CA LEU A 72 11.30 13.92 -12.73
C LEU A 72 11.62 13.80 -11.25
N VAL A 73 12.25 14.83 -10.70
CA VAL A 73 12.63 14.90 -9.28
C VAL A 73 11.95 16.13 -8.66
N PHE A 74 11.43 15.95 -7.45
CA PHE A 74 10.91 17.04 -6.63
C PHE A 74 12.00 17.51 -5.66
N ASP A 75 12.84 18.45 -6.11
CA ASP A 75 13.97 18.99 -5.35
C ASP A 75 13.58 20.06 -4.32
N ASP A 76 12.30 20.46 -4.30
CA ASP A 76 11.71 21.42 -3.37
C ASP A 76 11.41 20.83 -1.98
N TYR A 77 11.53 19.50 -1.82
CA TYR A 77 11.26 18.80 -0.57
C TYR A 77 12.41 17.84 -0.19
N PRO A 78 13.33 18.24 0.70
CA PRO A 78 14.39 17.38 1.17
C PRO A 78 13.88 16.42 2.27
N GLN A 79 13.86 15.13 1.99
CA GLN A 79 13.56 14.09 2.97
C GLN A 79 14.84 13.77 3.76
N THR A 80 14.83 14.03 5.07
CA THR A 80 16.02 13.92 5.94
C THR A 80 15.90 12.90 7.07
N THR A 81 14.68 12.48 7.40
CA THR A 81 14.43 11.57 8.53
C THR A 81 14.68 10.11 8.13
N ASP A 82 15.59 9.43 8.83
CA ASP A 82 15.83 7.99 8.66
C ASP A 82 14.76 7.15 9.40
N ASP A 83 13.56 7.12 8.85
CA ASP A 83 12.39 6.42 9.41
C ASP A 83 11.65 5.64 8.31
N GLY A 84 11.57 4.31 8.44
CA GLY A 84 10.92 3.42 7.48
C GLY A 84 9.42 3.65 7.27
N HIS A 85 8.76 4.41 8.15
CA HIS A 85 7.35 4.81 7.99
C HIS A 85 7.18 5.90 6.91
N ASN A 86 8.22 6.71 6.71
CA ASN A 86 8.23 7.95 5.95
C ASN A 86 8.33 7.73 4.43
N THR A 87 7.54 6.78 3.94
CA THR A 87 7.49 6.36 2.55
C THR A 87 6.74 7.37 1.66
N VAL A 88 6.70 7.11 0.34
CA VAL A 88 5.89 7.84 -0.64
C VAL A 88 4.80 6.94 -1.21
N GLN A 89 3.63 7.51 -1.46
CA GLN A 89 2.48 6.87 -2.10
C GLN A 89 2.06 7.65 -3.34
N LEU A 90 1.53 6.91 -4.31
CA LEU A 90 1.12 7.33 -5.65
C LEU A 90 -0.33 6.90 -5.89
N GLY A 91 -1.13 7.81 -6.43
CA GLY A 91 -2.47 7.50 -6.92
C GLY A 91 -2.80 8.27 -8.19
N VAL A 92 -3.38 7.61 -9.18
CA VAL A 92 -3.90 8.26 -10.39
C VAL A 92 -5.42 8.30 -10.34
N CYS A 93 -6.02 9.49 -10.35
CA CYS A 93 -7.47 9.64 -10.41
C CYS A 93 -7.99 9.28 -11.82
N PRO A 94 -8.86 8.27 -11.97
CA PRO A 94 -9.32 7.86 -13.29
C PRO A 94 -10.17 8.90 -14.02
N GLY A 95 -10.91 9.74 -13.29
CA GLY A 95 -11.87 10.69 -13.88
C GLY A 95 -11.25 11.86 -14.61
N ASP A 96 -10.03 12.27 -14.24
CA ASP A 96 -9.34 13.42 -14.85
C ASP A 96 -7.85 13.18 -15.15
N GLY A 97 -7.29 12.03 -14.77
CA GLY A 97 -5.88 11.71 -14.95
C GLY A 97 -4.93 12.59 -14.13
N THR A 98 -5.37 13.18 -13.03
CA THR A 98 -4.47 13.80 -12.05
C THR A 98 -3.64 12.73 -11.34
N ILE A 99 -2.36 13.02 -11.12
CA ILE A 99 -1.42 12.17 -10.37
C ILE A 99 -1.25 12.78 -8.98
N HIS A 100 -1.49 12.00 -7.94
CA HIS A 100 -1.49 12.40 -6.54
C HIS A 100 -0.33 11.74 -5.81
N LEU A 101 0.34 12.49 -4.95
CA LEU A 101 1.40 11.99 -4.08
C LEU A 101 1.14 12.42 -2.64
N SER A 102 1.37 11.51 -1.70
CA SER A 102 1.49 11.80 -0.28
C SER A 102 2.73 11.08 0.25
N TYR A 103 3.44 11.68 1.21
CA TYR A 103 4.78 11.22 1.52
C TYR A 103 5.31 11.69 2.88
N ASP A 104 6.28 10.94 3.41
CA ASP A 104 7.10 11.31 4.56
C ASP A 104 6.25 11.47 5.83
N HIS A 105 5.48 10.47 6.25
CA HIS A 105 4.62 10.58 7.44
C HIS A 105 4.94 9.54 8.52
N HIS A 106 5.17 10.01 9.73
CA HIS A 106 5.06 9.24 10.96
C HIS A 106 4.54 10.12 12.09
N CYS A 107 3.21 10.23 12.17
CA CYS A 107 2.53 11.18 13.04
C CYS A 107 2.97 12.62 12.74
N ASP A 108 2.81 13.02 11.49
CA ASP A 108 3.22 14.32 10.95
C ASP A 108 2.02 15.06 10.34
N VAL A 109 2.17 16.36 10.13
CA VAL A 109 1.24 17.13 9.28
C VAL A 109 1.21 16.53 7.88
N LEU A 110 0.04 16.57 7.23
CA LEU A 110 -0.12 16.16 5.85
C LEU A 110 0.94 16.82 4.95
N ARG A 111 1.44 16.00 4.03
CA ARG A 111 2.39 16.38 2.98
C ARG A 111 1.84 15.74 1.73
N TYR A 112 1.36 16.57 0.83
CA TYR A 112 0.60 16.14 -0.33
C TYR A 112 0.90 17.06 -1.51
N ARG A 113 0.87 16.51 -2.72
CA ARG A 113 0.85 17.30 -3.96
C ARG A 113 0.07 16.56 -5.03
N HIS A 114 -0.40 17.27 -6.03
CA HIS A 114 -1.03 16.66 -7.19
C HIS A 114 -0.63 17.36 -8.48
N SER A 115 -0.73 16.64 -9.59
CA SER A 115 -0.54 17.20 -10.91
C SER A 115 -1.73 18.06 -11.33
N GLN A 116 -1.52 18.90 -12.34
CA GLN A 116 -2.63 19.46 -13.09
C GLN A 116 -3.44 18.36 -13.80
N PRO A 117 -4.69 18.64 -14.18
CA PRO A 117 -5.57 17.66 -14.82
C PRO A 117 -5.08 17.21 -16.18
N GLY A 118 -5.44 15.99 -16.55
CA GLY A 118 -5.17 15.40 -17.85
C GLY A 118 -3.75 14.83 -18.00
N VAL A 119 -2.86 15.00 -17.03
CA VAL A 119 -1.45 14.56 -17.13
C VAL A 119 -1.32 13.07 -17.38
N ALA A 120 -2.07 12.23 -16.67
CA ALA A 120 -2.12 10.79 -16.93
C ALA A 120 -3.12 10.40 -18.03
N GLN A 121 -4.13 11.24 -18.30
CA GLN A 121 -5.10 11.01 -19.38
C GLN A 121 -4.49 11.19 -20.77
N ASN A 122 -3.60 12.18 -20.94
CA ASN A 122 -2.96 12.51 -22.20
C ASN A 122 -1.44 12.75 -22.01
N PRO A 123 -0.65 11.73 -21.61
CA PRO A 123 0.72 11.96 -21.12
C PRO A 123 1.67 12.57 -22.14
N LYS A 124 1.42 12.34 -23.44
CA LYS A 124 2.20 12.89 -24.55
C LYS A 124 1.99 14.40 -24.75
N SER A 125 0.90 14.95 -24.25
CA SER A 125 0.56 16.37 -24.38
C SER A 125 1.29 17.24 -23.35
N PHE A 126 2.03 16.62 -22.41
CA PHE A 126 2.72 17.30 -21.33
C PHE A 126 4.21 16.94 -21.34
N ALA A 127 5.06 17.96 -21.27
CA ALA A 127 6.47 17.77 -20.95
C ALA A 127 6.59 17.25 -19.52
N TRP A 128 7.27 16.12 -19.33
CA TRP A 128 7.42 15.50 -18.00
C TRP A 128 8.34 16.35 -17.12
N SER A 129 7.76 17.09 -16.18
CA SER A 129 8.46 18.04 -15.33
C SER A 129 7.72 18.26 -14.02
N ALA A 130 8.45 18.55 -12.94
CA ALA A 130 7.88 18.90 -11.64
C ALA A 130 6.91 20.10 -11.71
N SER A 131 7.06 20.97 -12.71
CA SER A 131 6.15 22.10 -12.98
C SER A 131 4.69 21.70 -13.28
N LEU A 132 4.44 20.42 -13.60
CA LEU A 132 3.09 19.88 -13.74
C LEU A 132 2.35 19.75 -12.40
N PHE A 133 3.04 19.88 -11.27
CA PHE A 133 2.52 19.61 -9.93
C PHE A 133 2.42 20.88 -9.10
N THR A 134 1.53 20.85 -8.12
CA THR A 134 1.49 21.87 -7.07
C THR A 134 2.78 21.84 -6.24
N PRO A 135 3.10 22.92 -5.51
CA PRO A 135 3.97 22.83 -4.33
C PRO A 135 3.44 21.80 -3.33
N HIS A 136 4.25 21.47 -2.31
CA HIS A 136 3.77 20.67 -1.20
C HIS A 136 2.64 21.40 -0.45
N LEU A 137 1.59 20.65 -0.11
CA LEU A 137 0.39 21.11 0.57
C LEU A 137 0.25 20.39 1.91
N SER A 138 -0.23 21.12 2.91
CA SER A 138 -0.63 20.58 4.22
C SER A 138 -2.15 20.34 4.35
N ARG A 139 -2.89 20.53 3.25
CA ARG A 139 -4.32 20.30 3.15
C ARG A 139 -4.67 19.67 1.81
N LEU A 140 -5.73 18.87 1.80
CA LEU A 140 -6.30 18.35 0.57
C LEU A 140 -7.07 19.47 -0.18
N PRO A 141 -7.03 19.50 -1.53
CA PRO A 141 -7.65 20.55 -2.32
C PRO A 141 -9.17 20.56 -2.14
N GLY A 142 -9.72 21.76 -1.97
CA GLY A 142 -11.15 21.99 -1.76
C GLY A 142 -11.63 21.88 -0.31
N LEU A 143 -10.76 21.53 0.64
CA LEU A 143 -11.08 21.52 2.08
C LEU A 143 -10.62 22.81 2.76
N GLY A 144 -11.41 23.28 3.73
CA GLY A 144 -11.09 24.46 4.53
C GLY A 144 -10.25 24.15 5.78
N ALA A 145 -10.01 25.17 6.60
CA ALA A 145 -9.18 25.08 7.82
C ALA A 145 -9.85 24.26 8.94
N GLU A 146 -11.16 23.99 8.84
CA GLU A 146 -11.90 23.12 9.75
C GLU A 146 -11.36 21.68 9.80
N HIS A 147 -10.55 21.28 8.82
CA HIS A 147 -9.89 19.97 8.76
C HIS A 147 -8.41 20.00 9.17
N ASP A 148 -7.84 21.14 9.57
CA ASP A 148 -6.41 21.25 9.88
C ASP A 148 -5.98 20.31 11.02
N GLU A 149 -6.82 20.12 12.04
CA GLU A 149 -6.56 19.19 13.15
C GLU A 149 -6.55 17.73 12.70
N LEU A 150 -7.48 17.35 11.80
CA LEU A 150 -7.52 16.00 11.25
C LEU A 150 -6.25 15.66 10.46
N PHE A 151 -5.66 16.67 9.81
CA PHE A 151 -4.47 16.52 8.96
C PHE A 151 -3.16 16.85 9.68
N SER A 152 -3.15 17.09 11.00
CA SER A 152 -1.92 17.45 11.73
C SER A 152 -1.12 16.25 12.23
N TYR A 153 -1.67 15.02 12.15
CA TYR A 153 -1.08 13.84 12.80
C TYR A 153 -1.32 12.55 12.00
N ILE A 154 -0.82 12.51 10.77
CA ILE A 154 -1.05 11.44 9.79
C ILE A 154 0.09 10.41 9.81
N THR A 155 -0.26 9.14 9.55
CA THR A 155 0.64 8.06 9.13
C THR A 155 -0.06 7.20 8.06
N TYR A 156 0.72 6.51 7.21
CA TYR A 156 0.23 5.54 6.22
C TYR A 156 -0.89 6.03 5.29
N PRO A 157 -0.73 7.19 4.62
CA PRO A 157 -1.67 7.56 3.57
C PRO A 157 -1.69 6.48 2.47
N ARG A 158 -2.82 6.31 1.81
CA ARG A 158 -3.00 5.39 0.69
C ARG A 158 -4.02 5.94 -0.30
N PHE A 159 -3.83 5.62 -1.58
CA PHE A 159 -4.76 5.97 -2.65
C PHE A 159 -5.44 4.73 -3.21
N VAL A 160 -6.74 4.81 -3.48
CA VAL A 160 -7.54 3.72 -4.06
C VAL A 160 -8.37 4.29 -5.21
N GLN A 161 -8.26 3.71 -6.40
CA GLN A 161 -9.15 4.07 -7.51
C GLN A 161 -10.58 3.66 -7.17
N LEU A 162 -11.49 4.62 -7.13
CA LEU A 162 -12.88 4.44 -6.72
C LEU A 162 -13.81 4.82 -7.88
N GLY A 163 -13.94 3.92 -8.86
CA GLY A 163 -14.64 4.22 -10.11
C GLY A 163 -13.94 5.35 -10.87
N THR A 164 -14.61 6.48 -11.09
CA THR A 164 -13.99 7.70 -11.66
C THR A 164 -13.29 8.57 -10.62
N ASN A 165 -13.44 8.26 -9.34
CA ASN A 165 -12.90 9.05 -8.23
C ASN A 165 -11.61 8.45 -7.69
N LEU A 166 -10.96 9.16 -6.77
CA LEU A 166 -9.81 8.67 -6.02
C LEU A 166 -10.10 8.77 -4.52
N LEU A 167 -10.13 7.62 -3.85
CA LEU A 167 -10.22 7.58 -2.40
C LEU A 167 -8.82 7.75 -1.80
N PHE A 168 -8.74 8.58 -0.77
CA PHE A 168 -7.56 8.79 0.06
C PHE A 168 -7.89 8.31 1.47
N SER A 169 -7.19 7.27 1.93
CA SER A 169 -7.29 6.79 3.30
C SER A 169 -6.01 7.11 4.06
N PHE A 170 -6.13 7.44 5.33
CA PHE A 170 -5.00 7.81 6.17
C PHE A 170 -5.30 7.50 7.62
N ARG A 171 -4.26 7.22 8.39
CA ARG A 171 -4.37 6.93 9.81
C ARG A 171 -4.00 8.14 10.65
N THR A 172 -4.78 8.41 11.69
CA THR A 172 -4.41 9.35 12.76
C THR A 172 -4.07 8.62 14.06
N GLY A 173 -3.51 9.36 15.01
CA GLY A 173 -3.08 8.83 16.29
C GLY A 173 -1.83 7.96 16.21
N LYS A 174 -1.55 7.21 17.27
CA LYS A 174 -0.30 6.48 17.50
C LYS A 174 -0.55 4.99 17.73
N ALA A 175 0.49 4.17 17.78
CA ALA A 175 0.33 2.71 17.88
C ALA A 175 -0.46 2.33 19.15
N GLY A 176 -1.56 1.61 18.98
CA GLY A 176 -2.52 1.23 20.04
C GLY A 176 -3.57 2.28 20.40
N LEU A 177 -3.45 3.53 19.90
CA LEU A 177 -4.50 4.57 19.96
C LEU A 177 -4.59 5.37 18.64
N GLY A 178 -5.21 4.81 17.61
CA GLY A 178 -5.33 5.45 16.30
C GLY A 178 -6.48 4.90 15.47
N ASP A 179 -6.91 5.73 14.54
CA ASP A 179 -8.11 5.55 13.72
C ASP A 179 -7.76 5.66 12.23
N ASP A 180 -8.47 4.95 11.36
CA ASP A 180 -8.40 5.13 9.91
C ASP A 180 -9.56 6.00 9.43
N HIS A 181 -9.22 6.95 8.56
CA HIS A 181 -10.11 7.92 7.95
C HIS A 181 -10.12 7.76 6.44
N VAL A 182 -11.21 8.24 5.82
CA VAL A 182 -11.37 8.26 4.37
C VAL A 182 -11.86 9.61 3.87
N ALA A 183 -11.26 10.06 2.77
CA ALA A 183 -11.70 11.20 1.98
C ALA A 183 -11.76 10.81 0.50
N VAL A 184 -12.66 11.41 -0.27
CA VAL A 184 -12.83 11.11 -1.70
C VAL A 184 -12.60 12.36 -2.52
N TYR A 185 -11.67 12.25 -3.47
CA TYR A 185 -11.46 13.21 -4.54
C TYR A 185 -12.39 12.91 -5.71
N SER A 186 -13.19 13.90 -6.09
CA SER A 186 -14.04 13.80 -7.28
C SER A 186 -13.63 14.82 -8.32
N ALA A 187 -13.38 14.33 -9.54
CA ALA A 187 -13.24 15.19 -10.71
C ALA A 187 -14.60 15.83 -11.03
N GLN A 188 -14.75 17.15 -10.84
CA GLN A 188 -15.97 17.83 -11.29
C GLN A 188 -15.85 18.18 -12.76
N THR A 189 -16.71 17.58 -13.59
CA THR A 189 -17.07 18.18 -14.88
C THR A 189 -18.14 19.23 -14.61
N GLN A 190 -17.82 20.52 -14.75
CA GLN A 190 -18.89 21.48 -14.92
C GLN A 190 -19.35 21.44 -16.38
N ASN A 191 -20.67 21.41 -16.58
CA ASN A 191 -21.27 21.66 -17.89
C ASN A 191 -20.77 23.01 -18.42
N GLY A 192 -19.76 22.99 -19.30
CA GLY A 192 -19.26 24.17 -20.02
C GLY A 192 -18.01 24.85 -19.45
N GLY A 193 -17.25 24.26 -18.52
CA GLY A 193 -15.99 24.83 -18.02
C GLY A 193 -15.12 23.87 -17.20
N ALA A 194 -13.85 24.22 -16.99
CA ALA A 194 -12.94 23.48 -16.10
C ALA A 194 -13.51 23.52 -14.67
N GLY A 195 -14.04 22.40 -14.19
CA GLY A 195 -14.56 22.30 -12.82
C GLY A 195 -13.43 22.27 -11.80
N ALA A 196 -13.68 22.83 -10.62
CA ALA A 196 -12.76 22.74 -9.49
C ALA A 196 -12.81 21.31 -8.93
N TYR A 197 -11.63 20.72 -8.78
CA TYR A 197 -11.45 19.45 -8.08
C TYR A 197 -11.61 19.65 -6.59
N LYS A 198 -12.30 18.73 -5.90
CA LYS A 198 -12.41 18.79 -4.45
C LYS A 198 -12.34 17.42 -3.82
N TYR A 199 -11.72 17.38 -2.65
CA TYR A 199 -11.93 16.32 -1.68
C TYR A 199 -13.20 16.57 -0.87
N GLU A 200 -13.82 15.48 -0.43
CA GLU A 200 -14.82 15.43 0.63
C GLU A 200 -14.32 14.43 1.69
N VAL A 201 -14.23 14.83 2.95
CA VAL A 201 -13.95 13.90 4.05
C VAL A 201 -15.24 13.12 4.34
N LEU A 202 -15.19 11.80 4.21
CA LEU A 202 -16.36 10.96 4.49
C LEU A 202 -16.49 10.66 5.99
N GLY A 203 -15.36 10.52 6.69
CA GLY A 203 -15.30 10.29 8.13
C GLY A 203 -14.29 9.20 8.53
N THR A 204 -14.40 8.75 9.78
CA THR A 204 -13.62 7.66 10.35
C THR A 204 -14.23 6.31 9.96
N ASN A 205 -13.61 5.56 9.05
CA ASN A 205 -14.16 4.26 8.64
C ASN A 205 -13.85 3.15 9.65
N LEU A 206 -12.65 3.11 10.22
CA LEU A 206 -12.28 2.15 11.27
C LEU A 206 -11.80 2.90 12.50
N GLN A 207 -12.44 2.65 13.63
CA GLN A 207 -12.11 3.28 14.90
C GLN A 207 -11.44 2.30 15.86
N GLY A 208 -10.35 2.72 16.49
CA GLY A 208 -9.69 2.00 17.57
C GLY A 208 -10.33 2.26 18.93
N VAL A 209 -10.37 1.25 19.79
CA VAL A 209 -10.79 1.37 21.21
C VAL A 209 -9.86 0.51 22.06
N ASP A 210 -8.92 1.14 22.77
CA ASP A 210 -7.79 0.45 23.43
C ASP A 210 -7.03 -0.51 22.48
N ASN A 211 -7.07 -0.20 21.19
CA ASN A 211 -6.43 -0.91 20.10
C ASN A 211 -6.36 -0.02 18.86
N ASN A 212 -5.70 -0.53 17.80
CA ASN A 212 -5.70 0.08 16.48
C ASN A 212 -6.09 -0.91 15.39
N PRO A 213 -6.95 -0.53 14.44
CA PRO A 213 -7.02 -1.23 13.16
C PRO A 213 -5.72 -1.00 12.36
N TYR A 214 -5.25 -2.04 11.69
CA TYR A 214 -4.19 -1.97 10.70
C TYR A 214 -4.63 -2.68 9.42
N ILE A 215 -5.03 -1.89 8.43
CA ILE A 215 -5.54 -2.36 7.15
C ILE A 215 -4.48 -3.15 6.37
N HIS A 216 -4.81 -4.35 5.91
CA HIS A 216 -4.03 -5.14 4.95
C HIS A 216 -4.23 -4.65 3.51
N GLY A 217 -5.47 -4.35 3.15
CA GLY A 217 -5.78 -3.63 1.92
C GLY A 217 -7.19 -3.07 1.91
N LEU A 218 -7.40 -2.18 0.95
CA LEU A 218 -8.62 -1.43 0.74
C LEU A 218 -8.86 -1.40 -0.77
N ASP A 219 -9.52 -2.44 -1.29
CA ASP A 219 -9.61 -2.68 -2.73
C ASP A 219 -11.02 -2.40 -3.22
N TYR A 220 -11.15 -1.62 -4.29
CA TYR A 220 -12.42 -1.37 -4.96
C TYR A 220 -12.56 -2.24 -6.20
N ARG A 221 -13.60 -3.08 -6.23
CA ARG A 221 -13.89 -3.93 -7.40
C ARG A 221 -15.39 -4.10 -7.59
N ASN A 222 -15.84 -4.02 -8.84
CA ASN A 222 -17.22 -4.27 -9.23
C ASN A 222 -18.27 -3.49 -8.39
N GLY A 223 -17.98 -2.24 -8.05
CA GLY A 223 -18.90 -1.41 -7.25
C GLY A 223 -18.73 -1.51 -5.73
N ARG A 224 -17.86 -2.40 -5.24
CA ARG A 224 -17.67 -2.66 -3.81
C ARG A 224 -16.25 -2.36 -3.36
N LEU A 225 -16.14 -1.63 -2.24
CA LEU A 225 -14.90 -1.39 -1.52
C LEU A 225 -14.75 -2.45 -0.43
N HIS A 226 -13.68 -3.23 -0.44
CA HIS A 226 -13.39 -4.29 0.52
C HIS A 226 -12.25 -3.88 1.44
N ALA A 227 -12.43 -4.05 2.75
CA ALA A 227 -11.39 -3.81 3.74
C ALA A 227 -11.15 -5.06 4.60
N THR A 228 -9.88 -5.39 4.81
CA THR A 228 -9.44 -6.36 5.82
C THR A 228 -8.35 -5.74 6.67
N TRP A 229 -8.34 -6.10 7.95
CA TRP A 229 -7.39 -5.56 8.92
C TRP A 229 -7.16 -6.54 10.07
N VAL A 230 -6.09 -6.28 10.82
CA VAL A 230 -5.88 -6.83 12.18
C VAL A 230 -6.07 -5.73 13.19
N TYR A 231 -6.39 -6.07 14.43
CA TYR A 231 -6.29 -5.13 15.55
C TYR A 231 -4.94 -5.29 16.24
N ARG A 232 -4.33 -4.18 16.68
CA ARG A 232 -3.24 -4.20 17.65
C ARG A 232 -3.72 -3.65 18.97
N GLY A 233 -3.78 -4.48 19.99
CA GLY A 233 -4.18 -4.01 21.33
C GLY A 233 -3.17 -3.04 21.93
N PHE A 234 -3.67 -2.06 22.66
CA PHE A 234 -2.84 -1.13 23.42
C PHE A 234 -2.16 -1.81 24.60
N VAL A 235 -0.92 -1.41 24.84
CA VAL A 235 -0.10 -1.71 26.01
C VAL A 235 0.37 -0.38 26.57
N HIS A 236 0.04 -0.15 27.84
CA HIS A 236 0.43 1.08 28.54
C HIS A 236 1.96 1.20 28.63
N TYR A 237 2.45 2.42 28.46
CA TYR A 237 3.84 2.78 28.69
C TYR A 237 3.93 4.19 29.28
N GLU A 238 4.98 4.46 30.05
CA GLU A 238 5.17 5.79 30.66
C GLU A 238 5.37 6.88 29.59
N GLY A 239 4.62 7.98 29.70
CA GLY A 239 4.61 9.07 28.72
C GLY A 239 3.67 8.83 27.54
N TRP A 240 2.77 7.84 27.59
CA TRP A 240 1.84 7.61 26.49
C TRP A 240 0.92 8.82 26.24
N ASP A 241 0.45 9.51 27.26
CA ASP A 241 -0.42 10.67 27.12
C ASP A 241 0.33 11.98 26.86
N ASP A 242 1.67 11.96 26.84
CA ASP A 242 2.49 13.12 26.52
C ASP A 242 2.55 13.33 24.98
N PRO A 243 2.02 14.44 24.44
CA PRO A 243 2.07 14.72 23.00
C PRO A 243 3.49 14.92 22.46
N LEU A 244 4.48 15.14 23.32
CA LEU A 244 5.89 15.28 22.96
C LEU A 244 6.66 13.94 22.99
N ASP A 245 6.08 12.86 23.54
CA ASP A 245 6.73 11.56 23.58
C ASP A 245 6.87 10.97 22.17
N THR A 246 8.07 10.54 21.81
CA THR A 246 8.37 9.95 20.49
C THR A 246 8.68 8.45 20.55
N LYS A 247 8.48 7.77 21.70
CA LYS A 247 8.76 6.32 21.84
C LYS A 247 7.88 5.50 20.90
N HIS A 248 6.64 5.95 20.68
CA HIS A 248 5.73 5.35 19.72
C HIS A 248 6.21 5.49 18.26
N LYS A 249 7.10 6.44 17.97
CA LYS A 249 7.69 6.65 16.64
C LYS A 249 8.89 5.74 16.33
N GLN A 250 9.36 4.96 17.30
CA GLN A 250 10.42 3.99 17.05
C GLN A 250 9.93 2.87 16.13
N GLN A 251 10.81 2.32 15.28
CA GLN A 251 10.51 1.18 14.41
C GLN A 251 9.88 -0.01 15.16
N ARG A 252 10.25 -0.19 16.43
CA ARG A 252 9.60 -1.11 17.38
C ARG A 252 9.25 -0.37 18.66
N GLY A 253 8.22 0.46 18.60
CA GLY A 253 7.65 1.12 19.79
C GLY A 253 7.02 0.13 20.78
N PRO A 254 6.55 0.61 21.94
CA PRO A 254 6.02 -0.21 23.05
C PRO A 254 4.78 -1.03 22.70
N ASN A 255 4.11 -0.69 21.60
CA ASN A 255 2.98 -1.42 21.04
C ASN A 255 3.44 -2.18 19.79
N SER A 256 4.18 -3.27 20.00
CA SER A 256 4.74 -4.10 18.92
C SER A 256 3.79 -5.18 18.39
N ALA A 257 4.21 -5.85 17.31
CA ALA A 257 3.38 -6.75 16.51
C ALA A 257 2.83 -7.98 17.27
N GLU A 258 3.42 -8.37 18.40
CA GLU A 258 2.89 -9.44 19.26
C GLU A 258 1.50 -9.12 19.82
N ASN A 259 1.11 -7.84 19.84
CA ASN A 259 -0.22 -7.41 20.26
C ASN A 259 -1.24 -7.42 19.11
N ASN A 260 -0.84 -7.82 17.90
CA ASN A 260 -1.75 -8.04 16.79
C ASN A 260 -2.66 -9.24 17.08
N HIS A 261 -3.95 -9.12 16.79
CA HIS A 261 -4.95 -10.16 16.94
C HIS A 261 -6.08 -9.99 15.92
N ASN A 262 -6.77 -11.09 15.66
CA ASN A 262 -7.89 -11.24 14.73
C ASN A 262 -7.54 -10.90 13.27
N ILE A 263 -8.26 -11.52 12.34
CA ILE A 263 -8.41 -11.00 10.98
C ILE A 263 -9.85 -10.58 10.83
N CYS A 264 -10.06 -9.32 10.46
CA CYS A 264 -11.37 -8.70 10.34
C CYS A 264 -11.71 -8.35 8.89
N TYR A 265 -12.99 -8.21 8.59
CA TYR A 265 -13.51 -7.87 7.27
C TYR A 265 -14.78 -7.01 7.34
N ALA A 266 -14.85 -6.02 6.46
CA ALA A 266 -16.03 -5.23 6.16
C ALA A 266 -15.99 -4.75 4.71
N TYR A 267 -17.12 -4.31 4.19
CA TYR A 267 -17.20 -3.75 2.84
C TYR A 267 -18.16 -2.57 2.75
N SER A 268 -18.05 -1.78 1.70
CA SER A 268 -18.94 -0.68 1.36
C SER A 268 -19.41 -0.79 -0.09
N ASP A 269 -20.71 -0.65 -0.33
CA ASP A 269 -21.33 -0.67 -1.67
C ASP A 269 -21.52 0.75 -2.26
N ASP A 270 -21.18 1.81 -1.51
CA ASP A 270 -21.50 3.21 -1.84
C ASP A 270 -20.28 4.14 -1.77
N GLY A 271 -19.09 3.57 -2.00
CA GLY A 271 -17.84 4.31 -2.08
C GLY A 271 -17.27 4.74 -0.74
N GLY A 272 -17.54 3.98 0.32
CA GLY A 272 -16.99 4.18 1.66
C GLY A 272 -17.89 4.98 2.61
N ARG A 273 -19.14 5.29 2.22
CA ARG A 273 -20.06 6.11 3.05
C ARG A 273 -20.78 5.27 4.10
N THR A 274 -21.22 4.07 3.74
CA THR A 274 -21.76 3.07 4.66
C THR A 274 -20.95 1.80 4.62
N TRP A 275 -20.85 1.11 5.76
CA TRP A 275 -20.07 -0.11 5.92
C TRP A 275 -20.94 -1.25 6.42
N LYS A 276 -20.73 -2.43 5.83
CA LYS A 276 -21.41 -3.67 6.18
C LYS A 276 -20.40 -4.74 6.60
N ASN A 277 -20.83 -5.62 7.49
CA ASN A 277 -20.03 -6.79 7.89
C ASN A 277 -20.09 -7.90 6.83
N GLY A 278 -19.41 -9.03 7.07
CA GLY A 278 -19.37 -10.16 6.15
C GLY A 278 -20.71 -10.84 5.85
N ALA A 279 -21.73 -10.61 6.69
CA ALA A 279 -23.09 -11.12 6.55
C ALA A 279 -24.05 -10.11 5.87
N GLY A 280 -23.56 -8.91 5.53
CA GLY A 280 -24.32 -7.86 4.86
C GLY A 280 -25.12 -6.95 5.78
N GLU A 281 -24.92 -7.03 7.10
CA GLU A 281 -25.54 -6.15 8.07
C GLU A 281 -24.83 -4.80 8.09
N LEU A 282 -25.60 -3.70 8.10
CA LEU A 282 -25.06 -2.34 8.23
C LEU A 282 -24.46 -2.16 9.63
N ILE A 283 -23.19 -1.75 9.69
CA ILE A 283 -22.44 -1.58 10.94
C ILE A 283 -21.92 -0.15 11.15
N ALA A 284 -21.92 0.70 10.12
CA ALA A 284 -21.62 2.12 10.24
C ALA A 284 -22.17 2.96 9.07
N ASP A 285 -22.63 4.17 9.38
CA ASP A 285 -22.94 5.26 8.46
C ASP A 285 -22.09 6.50 8.80
N LEU A 286 -21.09 6.79 7.98
CA LEU A 286 -20.10 7.84 8.29
C LEU A 286 -20.72 9.24 8.30
N ALA A 287 -21.81 9.47 7.54
CA ALA A 287 -22.51 10.75 7.54
C ALA A 287 -23.21 11.04 8.89
N LYS A 288 -23.45 10.00 9.71
CA LYS A 288 -23.96 10.12 11.07
C LYS A 288 -22.85 10.20 12.13
N GLY A 289 -21.58 10.18 11.72
CA GLY A 289 -20.45 10.08 12.63
C GLY A 289 -20.28 8.70 13.26
N GLU A 290 -20.87 7.65 12.67
CA GLU A 290 -20.63 6.27 13.08
C GLU A 290 -19.34 5.74 12.46
N SER A 291 -18.78 4.67 13.05
CA SER A 291 -17.55 4.02 12.58
C SER A 291 -17.63 2.52 12.82
N VAL A 292 -16.90 1.74 12.03
CA VAL A 292 -16.68 0.33 12.37
C VAL A 292 -15.76 0.29 13.60
N ARG A 293 -16.26 -0.28 14.69
CA ARG A 293 -15.57 -0.35 15.99
C ARG A 293 -15.17 -1.79 16.30
N PRO A 294 -14.29 -2.03 17.29
CA PRO A 294 -13.86 -3.38 17.66
C PRO A 294 -15.00 -4.29 18.16
N ASP A 295 -16.07 -3.69 18.66
CA ASP A 295 -17.29 -4.36 19.13
C ASP A 295 -18.40 -4.46 18.07
N SER A 296 -18.18 -3.97 16.84
CA SER A 296 -19.14 -4.14 15.74
C SER A 296 -19.35 -5.62 15.42
N GLY A 297 -20.61 -6.06 15.41
CA GLY A 297 -20.97 -7.46 15.17
C GLY A 297 -20.54 -7.98 13.79
N GLY A 298 -20.04 -9.22 13.74
CA GLY A 298 -19.77 -9.94 12.49
C GLY A 298 -18.54 -9.50 11.70
N ILE A 299 -17.67 -8.66 12.27
CA ILE A 299 -16.44 -8.20 11.60
C ILE A 299 -15.29 -9.22 11.66
N VAL A 300 -15.25 -10.09 12.68
CA VAL A 300 -14.14 -11.04 12.88
C VAL A 300 -14.30 -12.23 11.93
N ALA A 301 -13.42 -12.34 10.94
CA ALA A 301 -13.36 -13.47 10.01
C ALA A 301 -12.61 -14.66 10.61
N PHE A 302 -11.49 -14.39 11.30
CA PHE A 302 -10.75 -15.39 12.06
C PHE A 302 -10.39 -14.83 13.44
N ASP A 303 -10.78 -15.53 14.49
CA ASP A 303 -10.34 -15.28 15.86
C ASP A 303 -8.93 -15.84 16.01
N ILE A 304 -7.95 -14.95 16.16
CA ILE A 304 -6.53 -15.30 16.26
C ILE A 304 -5.96 -14.50 17.42
N PRO A 305 -5.50 -15.17 18.49
CA PRO A 305 -5.07 -14.48 19.70
C PRO A 305 -3.74 -13.73 19.49
N LYS A 306 -3.48 -12.76 20.38
CA LYS A 306 -2.17 -12.11 20.52
C LYS A 306 -1.05 -13.14 20.67
N GLY A 307 0.15 -12.80 20.22
CA GLY A 307 1.32 -13.66 20.29
C GLY A 307 1.39 -14.77 19.22
N SER A 308 0.31 -14.95 18.43
CA SER A 308 0.26 -15.94 17.35
C SER A 308 1.21 -15.64 16.19
N GLY A 309 1.69 -14.40 16.07
CA GLY A 309 2.66 -13.99 15.05
C GLY A 309 2.07 -13.17 13.89
N LEU A 310 0.77 -12.83 13.96
CA LEU A 310 0.10 -11.95 13.00
C LEU A 310 0.93 -10.69 12.71
N SER A 311 0.99 -10.35 11.44
CA SER A 311 1.58 -9.11 10.93
C SER A 311 0.50 -8.09 10.66
N ASN A 312 0.85 -6.81 10.75
CA ASN A 312 0.00 -5.68 10.36
C ASN A 312 0.36 -5.20 8.95
N GLN A 313 -0.63 -4.68 8.21
CA GLN A 313 -0.42 -4.14 6.85
C GLN A 313 0.34 -5.11 5.92
N GLU A 314 -0.08 -6.38 5.90
CA GLU A 314 0.49 -7.42 5.04
C GLU A 314 -0.02 -7.26 3.60
N ALA A 315 -1.05 -7.99 3.16
CA ALA A 315 -1.65 -7.76 1.85
C ALA A 315 -3.09 -8.28 1.73
N GLN A 316 -3.85 -7.62 0.86
CA GLN A 316 -5.15 -8.04 0.36
C GLN A 316 -5.13 -8.04 -1.17
N ALA A 317 -5.98 -8.85 -1.79
CA ALA A 317 -6.42 -8.68 -3.17
C ALA A 317 -7.89 -9.14 -3.31
N VAL A 318 -8.60 -8.62 -4.30
CA VAL A 318 -9.98 -9.04 -4.62
C VAL A 318 -10.04 -9.59 -6.04
N ASP A 319 -10.53 -10.81 -6.22
CA ASP A 319 -10.66 -11.47 -7.53
C ASP A 319 -11.86 -10.95 -8.34
N GLY A 320 -11.94 -11.31 -9.63
CA GLY A 320 -12.98 -10.87 -10.55
C GLY A 320 -14.40 -11.30 -10.17
N GLU A 321 -14.55 -12.31 -9.32
CA GLU A 321 -15.84 -12.80 -8.80
C GLU A 321 -16.20 -12.17 -7.45
N GLY A 322 -15.33 -11.32 -6.89
CA GLY A 322 -15.53 -10.67 -5.59
C GLY A 322 -15.05 -11.51 -4.40
N GLY A 323 -14.25 -12.55 -4.64
CA GLY A 323 -13.53 -13.27 -3.60
C GLY A 323 -12.40 -12.42 -3.03
N VAL A 324 -12.22 -12.47 -1.71
CA VAL A 324 -11.26 -11.65 -0.96
C VAL A 324 -10.12 -12.52 -0.48
N HIS A 325 -8.91 -12.19 -0.91
CA HIS A 325 -7.68 -12.87 -0.54
C HIS A 325 -6.91 -12.03 0.47
N VAL A 326 -6.46 -12.65 1.56
CA VAL A 326 -5.61 -12.02 2.57
C VAL A 326 -4.38 -12.88 2.78
N LEU A 327 -3.22 -12.25 2.70
CA LEU A 327 -1.96 -12.86 3.11
C LEU A 327 -1.70 -12.42 4.54
N ASN A 328 -1.40 -13.38 5.42
CA ASN A 328 -0.84 -13.08 6.73
C ASN A 328 0.02 -14.26 7.20
N ARG A 329 0.36 -14.28 8.49
CA ARG A 329 1.16 -15.31 9.12
C ARG A 329 0.68 -15.53 10.55
N ASP A 330 0.69 -16.75 11.00
CA ASP A 330 0.39 -17.12 12.38
C ASP A 330 0.98 -18.50 12.69
N ALA A 331 0.97 -18.86 13.97
CA ALA A 331 1.51 -20.12 14.45
C ALA A 331 0.57 -21.28 14.11
N VAL A 332 1.11 -22.34 13.52
CA VAL A 332 0.46 -23.64 13.39
C VAL A 332 1.36 -24.65 14.11
N ASP A 333 0.84 -25.30 15.14
CA ASP A 333 1.58 -26.27 15.97
C ASP A 333 2.93 -25.73 16.50
N GLY A 334 2.97 -24.45 16.84
CA GLY A 334 4.16 -23.76 17.35
C GLY A 334 5.11 -23.20 16.28
N GLU A 335 4.91 -23.55 15.01
CA GLU A 335 5.71 -23.04 13.89
C GLU A 335 5.04 -21.87 13.20
N GLN A 336 5.79 -20.80 12.92
CA GLN A 336 5.28 -19.69 12.13
C GLN A 336 5.13 -20.09 10.66
N LYS A 337 3.93 -19.89 10.11
CA LYS A 337 3.63 -20.17 8.70
C LYS A 337 3.06 -18.95 8.04
N TRP A 338 3.45 -18.72 6.78
CA TRP A 338 2.64 -17.90 5.90
C TRP A 338 1.30 -18.59 5.69
N LYS A 339 0.22 -17.82 5.68
CA LYS A 339 -1.12 -18.30 5.39
C LYS A 339 -1.82 -17.40 4.39
N HIS A 340 -2.53 -18.05 3.48
CA HIS A 340 -3.53 -17.42 2.64
C HIS A 340 -4.90 -17.68 3.25
N TYR A 341 -5.63 -16.61 3.55
CA TYR A 341 -7.02 -16.63 3.99
C TYR A 341 -7.89 -16.16 2.83
N TYR A 342 -8.94 -16.89 2.51
CA TYR A 342 -9.77 -16.62 1.35
C TYR A 342 -11.24 -16.58 1.74
N ARG A 343 -11.92 -15.48 1.41
CA ARG A 343 -13.38 -15.39 1.42
C ARG A 343 -13.87 -15.62 0.00
N SER A 344 -14.57 -16.70 -0.24
CA SER A 344 -15.25 -16.92 -1.51
C SER A 344 -16.38 -15.88 -1.75
N PRO A 345 -16.85 -15.71 -2.99
CA PRO A 345 -17.94 -14.77 -3.31
C PRO A 345 -19.22 -15.01 -2.49
N ASP A 346 -19.51 -16.27 -2.14
CA ASP A 346 -20.68 -16.62 -1.30
C ASP A 346 -20.52 -16.25 0.18
N GLY A 347 -19.31 -15.89 0.60
CA GLY A 347 -18.98 -15.48 1.96
C GLY A 347 -18.35 -16.54 2.85
N THR A 348 -18.10 -17.74 2.33
CA THR A 348 -17.38 -18.79 3.06
C THR A 348 -15.89 -18.46 3.14
N TRP A 349 -15.34 -18.52 4.36
CA TRP A 349 -13.92 -18.35 4.63
C TRP A 349 -13.16 -19.68 4.67
N THR A 350 -11.98 -19.72 4.07
CA THR A 350 -11.00 -20.80 4.18
C THR A 350 -9.61 -20.24 4.50
N GLN A 351 -8.71 -21.09 4.99
CA GLN A 351 -7.31 -20.73 5.22
C GLN A 351 -6.38 -21.90 4.91
N HIS A 352 -5.20 -21.59 4.37
CA HIS A 352 -4.18 -22.59 4.04
C HIS A 352 -2.79 -22.07 4.37
N ALA A 353 -1.97 -22.90 5.01
CA ALA A 353 -0.54 -22.64 5.15
C ALA A 353 0.15 -22.78 3.80
N LEU A 354 1.04 -21.84 3.49
CA LEU A 354 1.76 -21.84 2.21
C LEU A 354 2.93 -22.84 2.24
N PRO A 355 3.06 -23.70 1.21
CA PRO A 355 4.22 -24.57 1.05
C PRO A 355 5.42 -23.78 0.49
N HIS A 356 6.59 -24.42 0.46
CA HIS A 356 7.83 -23.94 -0.16
C HIS A 356 8.49 -22.69 0.43
N VAL A 357 7.84 -22.01 1.38
CA VAL A 357 8.34 -20.79 2.01
C VAL A 357 8.38 -20.93 3.53
N GLN A 358 9.30 -20.21 4.17
CA GLN A 358 9.37 -20.09 5.61
C GLN A 358 8.80 -18.74 6.04
N SER A 359 8.24 -18.69 7.25
CA SER A 359 7.79 -17.45 7.87
C SER A 359 8.43 -17.28 9.23
N VAL A 360 8.63 -16.04 9.64
CA VAL A 360 9.14 -15.68 10.95
C VAL A 360 8.34 -14.51 11.52
N LYS A 361 8.30 -14.41 12.85
CA LYS A 361 7.63 -13.30 13.55
C LYS A 361 8.36 -11.99 13.23
N GLY A 362 7.62 -10.99 12.74
CA GLY A 362 8.17 -9.69 12.35
C GLY A 362 9.10 -9.75 11.14
N GLY A 363 8.97 -10.77 10.28
CA GLY A 363 9.67 -10.83 9.01
C GLY A 363 9.15 -9.82 7.99
N LYS A 364 9.83 -9.72 6.83
CA LYS A 364 9.41 -8.85 5.73
C LYS A 364 8.02 -9.25 5.21
N ARG A 365 7.26 -8.26 4.78
CA ARG A 365 5.89 -8.45 4.31
C ARG A 365 5.80 -8.78 2.82
N GLY A 366 4.82 -9.60 2.46
CA GLY A 366 4.58 -10.04 1.09
C GLY A 366 3.45 -9.27 0.41
N ARG A 367 3.18 -9.60 -0.86
CA ARG A 367 2.10 -8.99 -1.64
C ARG A 367 1.25 -10.07 -2.32
N LEU A 368 -0.04 -9.77 -2.48
CA LEU A 368 -0.97 -10.54 -3.29
C LEU A 368 -1.33 -9.76 -4.55
N ALA A 369 -1.56 -10.47 -5.64
CA ALA A 369 -2.07 -9.90 -6.88
C ALA A 369 -2.88 -10.95 -7.64
N VAL A 370 -4.00 -10.55 -8.24
CA VAL A 370 -4.87 -11.44 -9.01
C VAL A 370 -4.73 -11.11 -10.49
N SER A 371 -4.48 -12.12 -11.32
CA SER A 371 -4.36 -11.96 -12.77
C SER A 371 -5.69 -11.72 -13.45
N LYS A 372 -5.63 -11.38 -14.75
CA LYS A 372 -6.80 -11.28 -15.61
C LYS A 372 -7.64 -12.55 -15.65
N ASP A 373 -7.00 -13.71 -15.50
CA ASP A 373 -7.63 -15.03 -15.49
C ASP A 373 -8.06 -15.48 -14.08
N ASP A 374 -8.04 -14.55 -13.12
CA ASP A 374 -8.33 -14.75 -11.70
C ASP A 374 -7.38 -15.73 -10.98
N ASP A 375 -6.20 -16.03 -11.53
CA ASP A 375 -5.20 -16.78 -10.78
C ASP A 375 -4.50 -15.85 -9.77
N LEU A 376 -4.28 -16.33 -8.55
CA LEU A 376 -3.64 -15.58 -7.47
C LEU A 376 -2.12 -15.78 -7.52
N TYR A 377 -1.39 -14.67 -7.41
CA TYR A 377 0.06 -14.64 -7.27
C TYR A 377 0.43 -14.12 -5.89
N LEU A 378 1.36 -14.81 -5.22
CA LEU A 378 1.88 -14.47 -3.91
C LEU A 378 3.37 -14.12 -4.07
N ILE A 379 3.71 -12.86 -3.86
CA ILE A 379 5.07 -12.33 -4.03
C ILE A 379 5.68 -12.20 -2.64
N LEU A 380 6.60 -13.10 -2.32
CA LEU A 380 7.07 -13.36 -0.96
C LEU A 380 8.58 -13.13 -0.87
N PRO A 381 9.02 -12.09 -0.13
CA PRO A 381 10.42 -11.90 0.16
C PRO A 381 10.89 -12.92 1.21
N ASP A 382 12.14 -13.34 1.13
CA ASP A 382 12.81 -13.95 2.26
C ASP A 382 13.06 -12.91 3.37
N HIS A 383 13.09 -13.35 4.62
CA HIS A 383 13.33 -12.47 5.75
C HIS A 383 14.77 -11.93 5.79
N ASN A 384 15.74 -12.77 5.44
CA ASN A 384 17.17 -12.53 5.65
C ASN A 384 17.98 -12.67 4.37
N ALA A 385 17.67 -13.68 3.54
CA ALA A 385 18.38 -13.92 2.30
C ALA A 385 17.92 -12.94 1.20
N PRO A 386 18.79 -12.58 0.24
CA PRO A 386 18.41 -11.74 -0.89
C PRO A 386 17.61 -12.54 -1.94
N THR A 387 16.55 -13.22 -1.50
CA THR A 387 15.76 -14.15 -2.31
C THR A 387 14.32 -13.67 -2.41
N LEU A 388 13.80 -13.61 -3.63
CA LEU A 388 12.38 -13.34 -3.90
C LEU A 388 11.72 -14.62 -4.43
N THR A 389 10.56 -14.97 -3.89
CA THR A 389 9.78 -16.14 -4.28
C THR A 389 8.41 -15.70 -4.80
N ILE A 390 7.95 -16.30 -5.91
CA ILE A 390 6.58 -16.13 -6.39
C ILE A 390 5.90 -17.50 -6.39
N LEU A 391 4.77 -17.58 -5.68
CA LEU A 391 3.85 -18.70 -5.74
C LEU A 391 2.62 -18.34 -6.56
N LYS A 392 1.97 -19.35 -7.14
CA LYS A 392 0.70 -19.24 -7.84
C LYS A 392 -0.33 -20.15 -7.21
N ALA A 393 -1.55 -19.66 -7.00
CA ALA A 393 -2.71 -20.47 -6.64
C ALA A 393 -3.80 -20.27 -7.69
N SER A 394 -4.30 -21.37 -8.27
CA SER A 394 -5.24 -21.25 -9.39
C SER A 394 -6.69 -21.15 -8.93
N LYS A 395 -7.49 -20.35 -9.65
CA LYS A 395 -8.94 -20.35 -9.49
C LYS A 395 -9.56 -21.72 -9.75
N LYS A 396 -8.98 -22.52 -10.65
CA LYS A 396 -9.48 -23.87 -11.00
C LYS A 396 -9.51 -24.81 -9.79
N THR A 397 -8.55 -24.65 -8.88
CA THR A 397 -8.47 -25.41 -7.62
C THR A 397 -9.12 -24.65 -6.46
N LYS A 398 -9.88 -23.58 -6.73
CA LYS A 398 -10.45 -22.68 -5.71
C LYS A 398 -9.38 -22.17 -4.73
N TYR A 399 -8.18 -21.90 -5.24
CA TYR A 399 -7.05 -21.37 -4.48
C TYR A 399 -6.57 -22.26 -3.32
N SER A 400 -6.78 -23.58 -3.40
CA SER A 400 -6.35 -24.53 -2.35
C SER A 400 -4.98 -25.15 -2.61
N GLU A 401 -4.42 -24.98 -3.80
CA GLU A 401 -3.12 -25.55 -4.22
C GLU A 401 -2.16 -24.43 -4.62
N TYR A 402 -0.90 -24.54 -4.22
CA TYR A 402 0.13 -23.51 -4.40
C TYR A 402 1.34 -24.07 -5.13
N GLU A 403 1.65 -23.49 -6.28
CA GLU A 403 2.79 -23.86 -7.10
C GLU A 403 3.92 -22.85 -6.91
N LEU A 404 5.14 -23.33 -6.68
CA LEU A 404 6.34 -22.50 -6.82
C LEU A 404 6.55 -22.21 -8.31
N VAL A 405 6.31 -20.96 -8.73
CA VAL A 405 6.44 -20.58 -10.15
C VAL A 405 7.70 -19.81 -10.45
N TRP A 406 8.32 -19.15 -9.46
CA TRP A 406 9.60 -18.47 -9.65
C TRP A 406 10.34 -18.27 -8.32
N ARG A 407 11.68 -18.38 -8.35
CA ARG A 407 12.57 -18.08 -7.22
C ARG A 407 13.95 -17.71 -7.74
N ARG A 408 14.48 -16.59 -7.28
CA ARG A 408 15.84 -16.12 -7.59
C ARG A 408 16.45 -15.36 -6.42
N ASP A 409 17.77 -15.39 -6.38
CA ASP A 409 18.59 -14.55 -5.51
C ASP A 409 18.88 -13.20 -6.21
N GLY A 410 19.56 -12.28 -5.49
CA GLY A 410 19.88 -10.94 -5.98
C GLY A 410 18.84 -9.87 -5.62
N PHE A 411 17.87 -10.21 -4.77
CA PHE A 411 16.80 -9.30 -4.34
C PHE A 411 16.86 -9.09 -2.82
N PRO A 412 17.63 -8.10 -2.31
CA PRO A 412 17.79 -7.85 -0.89
C PRO A 412 16.44 -7.77 -0.14
N PRO A 413 16.37 -8.24 1.13
CA PRO A 413 15.13 -8.28 1.90
C PRO A 413 14.41 -6.92 1.94
N THR A 414 13.27 -6.86 1.26
CA THR A 414 12.37 -5.71 1.22
C THR A 414 10.93 -6.23 1.10
N GLU A 415 9.94 -5.35 1.07
CA GLU A 415 8.54 -5.74 0.93
C GLU A 415 8.07 -5.34 -0.48
N PRO A 416 7.90 -6.33 -1.39
CA PRO A 416 7.63 -6.06 -2.79
C PRO A 416 6.24 -5.47 -3.00
N LEU A 417 6.07 -4.69 -4.07
CA LEU A 417 4.81 -4.05 -4.45
C LEU A 417 4.46 -4.42 -5.88
N VAL A 418 3.19 -4.35 -6.25
CA VAL A 418 2.69 -4.82 -7.55
C VAL A 418 1.79 -3.79 -8.21
N ASP A 419 1.96 -3.61 -9.51
CA ASP A 419 1.02 -2.88 -10.36
C ASP A 419 -0.19 -3.78 -10.68
N THR A 420 -1.22 -3.71 -9.83
CA THR A 420 -2.43 -4.54 -9.95
C THR A 420 -3.21 -4.20 -11.23
N THR A 421 -3.26 -2.92 -11.61
CA THR A 421 -3.95 -2.46 -12.83
C THR A 421 -3.33 -3.08 -14.08
N ARG A 422 -1.99 -3.13 -14.17
CA ARG A 422 -1.32 -3.76 -15.32
C ARG A 422 -1.50 -5.27 -15.35
N LEU A 423 -1.47 -5.91 -14.19
CA LEU A 423 -1.71 -7.34 -14.10
C LEU A 423 -3.13 -7.70 -14.60
N GLU A 424 -4.14 -6.90 -14.24
CA GLU A 424 -5.52 -7.12 -14.66
C GLU A 424 -5.75 -6.86 -16.17
N HIS A 425 -5.16 -5.80 -16.74
CA HIS A 425 -5.41 -5.43 -18.13
C HIS A 425 -4.49 -6.12 -19.14
N ASP A 426 -3.19 -6.15 -18.85
CA ASP A 426 -2.15 -6.61 -19.77
C ASP A 426 -1.71 -8.06 -19.50
N ASN A 427 -2.17 -8.67 -18.40
CA ASN A 427 -1.69 -9.97 -17.91
C ASN A 427 -0.16 -9.99 -17.68
N VAL A 428 0.39 -8.87 -17.22
CA VAL A 428 1.81 -8.71 -16.88
C VAL A 428 1.94 -8.39 -15.40
N LEU A 429 2.53 -9.30 -14.63
CA LEU A 429 2.86 -9.06 -13.22
C LEU A 429 4.08 -8.14 -13.16
N SER A 430 3.87 -6.86 -12.85
CA SER A 430 4.96 -5.90 -12.62
C SER A 430 5.26 -5.79 -11.13
N VAL A 431 6.46 -6.16 -10.71
CA VAL A 431 6.88 -6.14 -9.30
C VAL A 431 7.89 -5.01 -9.07
N PHE A 432 7.52 -4.03 -8.26
CA PHE A 432 8.43 -3.01 -7.74
C PHE A 432 9.18 -3.58 -6.53
N THR A 433 10.51 -3.59 -6.61
CA THR A 433 11.38 -4.15 -5.56
C THR A 433 12.78 -3.55 -5.65
N ARG A 434 13.73 -4.11 -4.91
CA ARG A 434 15.15 -3.76 -4.90
C ARG A 434 15.96 -4.94 -5.43
N ALA A 435 17.03 -4.65 -6.18
CA ALA A 435 17.94 -5.66 -6.70
C ALA A 435 19.40 -5.25 -6.47
N SER A 436 20.24 -6.22 -6.12
CA SER A 436 21.69 -6.07 -6.10
C SER A 436 22.22 -5.97 -7.53
N ASN A 437 23.13 -5.04 -7.77
CA ASN A 437 23.83 -4.87 -9.02
C ASN A 437 25.24 -5.43 -8.89
N ASP A 438 25.45 -6.64 -9.43
CA ASP A 438 26.72 -7.36 -9.37
C ASP A 438 27.74 -6.88 -10.43
N ALA A 439 27.40 -5.87 -11.25
CA ALA A 439 28.30 -5.34 -12.28
C ALA A 439 29.39 -4.41 -11.71
N ASP A 440 29.27 -3.98 -10.46
CA ASP A 440 30.25 -3.11 -9.82
C ASP A 440 31.42 -3.92 -9.23
N LEU A 441 32.63 -3.60 -9.66
CA LEU A 441 33.90 -4.19 -9.18
C LEU A 441 34.30 -3.72 -7.76
N ASP A 442 33.43 -2.95 -7.09
CA ASP A 442 33.69 -2.37 -5.78
C ASP A 442 33.21 -3.28 -4.64
N SER A 443 33.81 -3.13 -3.44
CA SER A 443 33.65 -4.09 -2.33
C SER A 443 32.24 -4.23 -1.73
N THR A 444 31.27 -3.41 -2.17
CA THR A 444 29.85 -3.51 -1.79
C THR A 444 28.97 -3.35 -3.03
N ALA A 445 28.19 -4.38 -3.37
CA ALA A 445 27.25 -4.32 -4.50
C ALA A 445 26.25 -3.17 -4.30
N ARG A 446 26.12 -2.29 -5.31
CA ARG A 446 25.09 -1.26 -5.38
C ARG A 446 23.72 -1.94 -5.36
N VAL A 447 22.73 -1.31 -4.70
CA VAL A 447 21.34 -1.77 -4.76
C VAL A 447 20.52 -0.72 -5.50
N ASP A 448 19.74 -1.17 -6.47
CA ASP A 448 18.88 -0.32 -7.28
C ASP A 448 17.40 -0.62 -6.99
N VAL A 449 16.58 0.42 -7.12
CA VAL A 449 15.13 0.28 -7.21
C VAL A 449 14.79 -0.21 -8.63
N VAL A 450 14.05 -1.31 -8.73
CA VAL A 450 13.75 -1.97 -10.00
C VAL A 450 12.28 -2.32 -10.16
N VAL A 451 11.87 -2.45 -11.42
CA VAL A 451 10.59 -3.06 -11.81
C VAL A 451 10.86 -4.34 -12.60
N LEU A 452 10.31 -5.46 -12.12
CA LEU A 452 10.36 -6.77 -12.78
C LEU A 452 9.05 -7.00 -13.53
N ASP A 453 9.09 -7.19 -14.85
CA ASP A 453 7.90 -7.49 -15.64
C ASP A 453 7.87 -8.96 -16.03
N PHE A 454 6.93 -9.72 -15.45
CA PHE A 454 6.68 -11.12 -15.79
C PHE A 454 5.50 -11.23 -16.77
N LYS A 455 5.73 -11.84 -17.93
CA LYS A 455 4.67 -12.22 -18.87
C LYS A 455 4.03 -13.53 -18.38
N LEU A 456 2.71 -13.53 -18.15
CA LEU A 456 1.96 -14.66 -17.58
C LEU A 456 1.35 -15.59 -18.63
#